data_AF-A0A378QMC9-F1
#
_entry.id   AF-A0A378QMC9-F1
#
_cell.length_a   1.000
_cell.length_b   1.000
_cell.length_c   1.000
_cell.angle_alpha   90.00
_cell.angle_beta   90.00
_cell.angle_gamma   90.00
#
_symmetry.space_group_name_H-M   'P 1'
#
loop_
_entity.id
_entity.type
_entity.pdbx_description
1 polymer ?
#
loop_
_entity_poly.entity_id
_entity_poly.type
_entity_poly.pdbx_seq_one_letter_code
_entity_poly.pdbx_strand_id
1 'polypeptide(L)'
;MTHPDSFNPAGATHAKKTLTDSLITLSPLFARHDYFMQDEFGLCDVLLLPLLHRLPTLGIHLPTKLCKPLLAYQARLSARASFQKTLITPAVYSNDDF
;
A
#
# COMPACT_ATOMS: atom_id res chain seq x y z
N MET A 1 -4.54 13.91 20.50
CA MET A 1 -3.37 14.22 19.65
C MET A 1 -3.87 14.55 18.25
N THR A 2 -4.21 15.81 17.99
CA THR A 2 -4.67 16.26 16.66
C THR A 2 -3.88 17.52 16.34
N HIS A 3 -2.87 17.38 15.48
CA HIS A 3 -2.11 18.49 14.92
C HIS A 3 -3.08 19.41 14.15
N PRO A 4 -2.97 20.75 14.21
CA PRO A 4 -3.90 21.65 13.52
C PRO A 4 -4.03 21.39 12.00
N ASP A 5 -3.02 20.76 11.39
CA ASP A 5 -3.06 20.34 9.98
C ASP A 5 -3.86 19.06 9.71
N SER A 6 -4.34 18.34 10.74
CA SER A 6 -5.00 17.03 10.58
C SER A 6 -6.39 17.11 9.93
N PHE A 7 -6.89 18.31 9.64
CA PHE A 7 -8.20 18.53 9.02
C PHE A 7 -8.15 19.55 7.88
N ASN A 8 -7.05 19.60 7.10
CA ASN A 8 -7.04 20.38 5.86
C ASN A 8 -7.57 19.52 4.68
N PRO A 9 -8.85 19.67 4.26
CA PRO A 9 -9.42 18.87 3.18
C PRO A 9 -8.76 19.16 1.83
N ALA A 10 -8.31 20.39 1.59
CA ALA A 10 -7.60 20.76 0.38
C ALA A 10 -6.21 20.10 0.33
N GLY A 11 -5.49 20.12 1.45
CA GLY A 11 -4.20 19.43 1.60
C GLY A 11 -4.33 17.91 1.42
N ALA A 12 -5.37 17.31 2.00
CA ALA A 12 -5.66 15.89 1.83
C ALA A 12 -5.97 15.54 0.36
N THR A 13 -6.78 16.35 -0.33
CA THR A 13 -7.10 16.16 -1.74
C THR A 13 -5.85 16.26 -2.62
N HIS A 14 -5.02 17.28 -2.36
CA HIS A 14 -3.73 17.45 -3.05
C HIS A 14 -2.82 16.23 -2.81
N ALA A 15 -2.65 15.79 -1.57
CA ALA A 15 -1.83 14.61 -1.24
C ALA A 15 -2.31 13.33 -1.93
N LYS A 16 -3.63 13.09 -1.98
CA LYS A 16 -4.21 11.95 -2.72
C LYS A 16 -3.86 12.01 -4.21
N LYS A 17 -3.98 13.19 -4.82
CA LYS A 17 -3.64 13.39 -6.23
C LYS A 17 -2.15 13.14 -6.47
N THR A 18 -1.27 13.78 -5.69
CA THR A 18 0.19 13.62 -5.82
C THR A 18 0.62 12.17 -5.65
N LEU A 19 0.06 11.46 -4.66
CA LEU A 19 0.36 10.04 -4.46
C LEU A 19 -0.11 9.20 -5.64
N THR A 20 -1.32 9.46 -6.15
CA THR A 20 -1.87 8.76 -7.33
C THR A 20 -0.97 8.96 -8.56
N ASP A 21 -0.63 10.21 -8.85
CA ASP A 21 0.22 10.57 -9.99
C ASP A 21 1.60 9.91 -9.86
N SER A 22 2.19 9.92 -8.64
CA SER A 22 3.47 9.27 -8.36
C SER A 22 3.43 7.75 -8.57
N LEU A 23 2.37 7.07 -8.11
CA LEU A 23 2.20 5.64 -8.29
C LEU A 23 1.99 5.26 -9.76
N ILE A 24 1.30 6.09 -10.54
CA ILE A 24 1.17 5.92 -12.00
C ILE A 24 2.54 6.03 -12.65
N THR A 25 3.32 7.07 -12.32
CA THR A 25 4.67 7.27 -12.88
C THR A 25 5.62 6.14 -12.53
N LEU A 26 5.55 5.59 -11.31
CA LEU A 26 6.41 4.49 -10.87
C LEU A 26 5.96 3.11 -11.38
N SER A 27 4.71 2.97 -11.82
CA SER A 27 4.13 1.69 -12.26
C SER A 27 5.02 0.89 -13.23
N PRO A 28 5.64 1.47 -14.27
CA PRO A 28 6.49 0.72 -15.19
C PRO A 28 7.73 0.07 -14.55
N LEU A 29 8.20 0.55 -13.39
CA LEU A 29 9.35 -0.02 -12.69
C LEU A 29 9.07 -1.45 -12.20
N PHE A 30 7.82 -1.73 -11.82
CA PHE A 30 7.36 -3.04 -11.37
C PHE A 30 7.22 -4.07 -12.50
N ALA A 31 7.45 -3.66 -13.76
CA ALA A 31 7.57 -4.58 -14.88
C ALA A 31 9.01 -5.10 -15.07
N ARG A 32 10.00 -4.43 -14.45
CA ARG A 32 11.43 -4.77 -14.60
C ARG A 32 11.94 -5.70 -13.52
N HIS A 33 11.40 -5.57 -12.31
CA HIS A 33 11.81 -6.32 -11.13
C HIS A 33 10.59 -6.94 -10.43
N ASP A 34 10.80 -8.10 -9.81
CA ASP A 34 9.75 -8.80 -9.05
C ASP A 34 9.47 -8.16 -7.69
N TYR A 35 10.39 -7.35 -7.18
CA TYR A 35 10.21 -6.59 -5.95
C TYR A 35 10.58 -5.12 -6.18
N PHE A 36 10.35 -4.25 -5.21
CA PHE A 36 10.55 -2.82 -5.39
C PHE A 36 12.01 -2.48 -5.75
N MET A 37 12.26 -2.26 -7.04
CA MET A 37 13.58 -1.96 -7.63
C MET A 37 14.67 -3.01 -7.36
N GLN A 38 14.29 -4.24 -6.96
CA GLN A 38 15.18 -5.30 -6.53
C GLN A 38 14.63 -6.66 -6.98
N ASP A 39 15.51 -7.65 -7.18
CA ASP A 39 15.09 -9.03 -7.51
C ASP A 39 14.77 -9.88 -6.27
N GLU A 40 15.11 -9.37 -5.08
CA GLU A 40 14.81 -9.99 -3.80
C GLU A 40 13.83 -9.16 -2.98
N PHE A 41 13.00 -9.85 -2.17
CA PHE A 41 12.02 -9.22 -1.30
C PHE A 41 12.70 -8.45 -0.16
N GLY A 42 12.34 -7.19 0.04
CA GLY A 42 12.96 -6.32 1.04
C GLY A 42 11.99 -5.49 1.87
N LEU A 43 12.56 -4.63 2.72
CA LEU A 43 11.79 -3.75 3.61
C LEU A 43 10.89 -2.78 2.83
N CYS A 44 11.33 -2.31 1.66
CA CYS A 44 10.53 -1.44 0.81
C CYS A 44 9.21 -2.11 0.40
N ASP A 45 9.21 -3.41 0.12
CA ASP A 45 8.00 -4.16 -0.21
C ASP A 45 7.07 -4.31 1.00
N VAL A 46 7.67 -4.56 2.17
CA VAL A 46 6.94 -4.66 3.45
C VAL A 46 6.21 -3.36 3.77
N LEU A 47 6.78 -2.20 3.44
CA LEU A 47 6.18 -0.89 3.67
C LEU A 47 5.17 -0.53 2.59
N LEU A 48 5.48 -0.82 1.32
CA LEU A 48 4.66 -0.44 0.18
C LEU A 48 3.36 -1.25 0.11
N LEU A 49 3.41 -2.55 0.38
CA LEU A 49 2.26 -3.43 0.23
C LEU A 49 1.05 -3.06 1.13
N PRO A 50 1.21 -2.79 2.44
CA PRO A 50 0.14 -2.25 3.28
C PRO A 50 -0.40 -0.91 2.77
N LEU A 51 0.47 -0.01 2.28
CA LEU A 51 0.05 1.27 1.72
C LEU A 51 -0.87 1.05 0.51
N LEU A 52 -0.46 0.19 -0.43
CA LEU A 52 -1.25 -0.16 -1.62
C LEU A 52 -2.58 -0.82 -1.24
N HIS A 53 -2.60 -1.68 -0.23
CA HIS A 53 -3.83 -2.31 0.27
C HIS A 53 -4.80 -1.28 0.89
N ARG A 54 -4.29 -0.20 1.48
CA ARG A 54 -5.09 0.85 2.12
C ARG A 54 -5.59 1.93 1.15
N LEU A 55 -5.07 2.04 -0.07
CA LEU A 55 -5.50 3.07 -1.04
C LEU A 55 -7.03 3.16 -1.23
N PRO A 56 -7.79 2.06 -1.36
CA PRO A 56 -9.24 2.13 -1.50
C PRO A 56 -9.92 2.76 -0.27
N THR A 57 -9.43 2.44 0.94
CA THR A 57 -9.96 3.04 2.18
C THR A 57 -9.62 4.52 2.32
N LEU A 58 -8.58 4.98 1.63
CA LEU A 58 -8.22 6.41 1.52
C LEU A 58 -8.99 7.13 0.40
N GLY A 59 -9.84 6.43 -0.35
CA GLY A 59 -10.55 6.97 -1.52
C GLY A 59 -9.63 7.24 -2.71
N ILE A 60 -8.50 6.53 -2.81
CA ILE A 60 -7.58 6.59 -3.95
C ILE A 60 -7.85 5.37 -4.84
N HIS A 61 -8.13 5.63 -6.13
CA HIS A 61 -8.37 4.59 -7.12
C HIS A 61 -7.37 4.73 -8.25
N LEU A 62 -6.56 3.68 -8.46
CA LEU A 62 -5.53 3.67 -9.50
C LEU A 62 -6.13 3.25 -10.85
N PRO A 63 -5.79 3.92 -11.97
CA PRO A 63 -6.24 3.53 -13.29
C PRO A 63 -5.59 2.21 -13.73
N THR A 64 -6.39 1.15 -13.83
CA THR A 64 -5.91 -0.23 -14.07
C THR A 64 -5.00 -0.36 -15.31
N LYS A 65 -5.29 0.38 -16.38
CA LYS A 65 -4.51 0.31 -17.62
C LYS A 65 -3.08 0.83 -17.46
N LEU A 66 -2.90 1.91 -16.71
CA LEU A 66 -1.59 2.55 -16.49
C LEU A 66 -0.83 1.89 -15.33
N CYS A 67 -1.57 1.39 -14.34
CA CYS A 67 -1.02 0.78 -13.13
C CYS A 67 -0.91 -0.75 -13.20
N LYS A 68 -1.05 -1.37 -14.38
CA LYS A 68 -1.12 -2.85 -14.49
C LYS A 68 0.09 -3.57 -13.85
N PRO A 69 1.36 -3.18 -14.10
CA PRO A 69 2.49 -3.82 -13.45
C PRO A 69 2.48 -3.66 -11.92
N LEU A 70 2.18 -2.46 -11.42
CA LEU A 70 2.05 -2.18 -9.99
C LEU A 70 0.94 -3.03 -9.32
N LEU A 71 -0.22 -3.15 -9.97
CA LEU A 71 -1.34 -3.95 -9.47
C LEU A 71 -1.02 -5.45 -9.49
N ALA A 72 -0.28 -5.93 -10.50
CA ALA A 72 0.19 -7.30 -10.56
C ALA A 72 1.19 -7.60 -9.43
N TYR A 73 2.11 -6.67 -9.15
CA TYR A 73 3.00 -6.70 -7.99
C TYR A 73 2.21 -6.80 -6.69
N GLN A 74 1.23 -5.91 -6.47
CA GLN A 74 0.38 -5.93 -5.27
C GLN A 74 -0.35 -7.27 -5.11
N ALA A 75 -0.93 -7.81 -6.19
CA ALA A 75 -1.64 -9.08 -6.17
C ALA A 75 -0.72 -10.24 -5.78
N ARG A 76 0.48 -10.32 -6.37
CA ARG A 76 1.47 -11.36 -6.06
C ARG A 76 1.88 -11.33 -4.58
N LEU A 77 2.21 -10.15 -4.07
CA LEU A 77 2.70 -10.05 -2.69
C LEU A 77 1.58 -10.20 -1.66
N SER A 78 0.37 -9.71 -1.94
CA SER A 78 -0.77 -9.86 -1.03
C SER A 78 -1.28 -11.29 -0.92
N ALA A 79 -1.01 -12.13 -1.91
CA ALA A 79 -1.31 -13.57 -1.86
C ALA A 79 -0.39 -14.36 -0.90
N ARG A 80 0.70 -13.77 -0.41
CA ARG A 80 1.62 -14.44 0.52
C ARG A 80 0.94 -14.68 1.86
N ALA A 81 1.03 -15.89 2.38
CA ALA A 81 0.48 -16.25 3.70
C ALA A 81 0.98 -15.33 4.83
N SER A 82 2.23 -14.86 4.74
CA SER A 82 2.80 -13.90 5.70
C SER A 82 2.02 -12.59 5.75
N PHE A 83 1.60 -12.06 4.59
CA PHE A 83 0.84 -10.82 4.53
C PHE A 83 -0.63 -11.04 4.92
N GLN A 84 -1.24 -12.14 4.51
CA GLN A 84 -2.62 -12.45 4.92
C GLN A 84 -2.76 -12.54 6.44
N LYS A 85 -1.74 -13.08 7.13
CA LYS A 85 -1.68 -13.10 8.60
C LYS A 85 -1.62 -11.71 9.24
N THR A 86 -1.09 -10.69 8.55
CA THR A 86 -1.06 -9.31 9.10
C THR A 86 -2.37 -8.56 8.89
N LEU A 87 -3.15 -8.93 7.87
CA LEU A 87 -4.49 -8.38 7.63
C LEU A 87 -5.51 -8.89 8.66
N ILE A 88 -5.31 -10.13 9.13
CA ILE A 88 -6.03 -10.67 10.28
C ILE A 88 -5.49 -9.93 11.50
N THR A 89 -6.17 -8.87 11.93
CA THR A 89 -6.04 -8.40 13.31
C THR A 89 -6.31 -9.61 14.20
N PRO A 90 -5.36 -10.11 15.02
CA PRO A 90 -5.67 -11.19 15.94
C PRO A 90 -6.83 -10.71 16.81
N ALA A 91 -7.95 -11.41 16.70
CA ALA A 91 -9.08 -11.20 17.56
C ALA A 91 -8.62 -11.48 18.99
N VAL A 92 -8.69 -10.44 19.82
CA VAL A 92 -8.68 -10.53 21.28
C VAL A 92 -7.37 -11.06 21.85
N TYR A 93 -6.58 -10.19 22.48
CA TYR A 93 -5.76 -10.63 23.60
C TYR A 93 -6.74 -11.18 24.66
N SER A 94 -6.94 -12.49 24.71
CA SER A 94 -7.61 -13.12 25.84
C SER A 94 -6.71 -12.85 27.04
N ASN A 95 -7.27 -12.31 28.12
CA ASN A 95 -6.55 -11.89 29.33
C ASN A 95 -5.96 -13.06 30.14
N ASP A 96 -5.69 -14.21 29.52
CA ASP A 96 -5.24 -15.45 30.16
C ASP A 96 -3.74 -15.74 29.92
N ASP A 97 -3.03 -14.86 29.21
CA ASP A 97 -1.59 -15.01 28.91
C ASP A 97 -0.67 -14.19 29.86
N PHE A 98 -1.13 -13.83 31.06
CA PHE A 98 -0.29 -13.31 32.16
C PHE A 98 -0.72 -13.80 33.54
#